data_AF-A0A3B8HP74-F1
#
_entry.id   AF-A0A3B8HP74-F1
#
_cell.length_a   1.000
_cell.length_b   1.000
_cell.length_c   1.000
_cell.angle_alpha   90.00
_cell.angle_beta   90.00
_cell.angle_gamma   90.00
#
_symmetry.space_group_name_H-M   'P 1'
#
loop_
_entity.id
_entity.type
_entity.pdbx_description
1 polymer ?
#
loop_
_entity_poly.entity_id
_entity_poly.type
_entity_poly.pdbx_seq_one_letter_code
_entity_poly.pdbx_strand_id
1 'polypeptide(L)'
;WGFCYFNNMAVALDHLRRHNHIQTAYVLDFDLHYGDGTVNILKPKGYTAIHNPMAEHRGTYLKEVASHLASARADIIGVSAGFDNHFLDWGQVLHTEDYRELGMMVGETCLRLGIGCFAVLEGGYNHQVLGEAVHAFLQGLQGR
;
A
#
# COMPACT_ATOMS: atom_id res chain seq x y z
N TRP A 1 -0.49 -2.01 -18.31
CA TRP A 1 -1.65 -1.20 -18.76
C TRP A 1 -2.90 -1.77 -18.11
N GLY A 2 -3.37 -1.09 -17.06
CA GLY A 2 -4.66 -1.27 -16.39
C GLY A 2 -5.35 0.09 -16.29
N PHE A 3 -6.57 0.16 -15.79
CA PHE A 3 -7.54 1.27 -15.90
C PHE A 3 -7.13 2.67 -15.36
N CYS A 4 -5.85 2.92 -15.09
CA CYS A 4 -5.30 4.18 -14.60
C CYS A 4 -4.97 5.14 -15.75
N TYR A 5 -5.48 6.37 -15.69
CA TYR A 5 -5.14 7.45 -16.64
C TYR A 5 -3.95 8.30 -16.16
N PHE A 6 -3.78 8.40 -14.84
CA PHE A 6 -2.65 9.06 -14.19
C PHE A 6 -2.13 8.14 -13.07
N ASN A 7 -0.84 8.27 -12.74
CA ASN A 7 -0.28 7.61 -11.57
C ASN A 7 -0.46 8.52 -10.34
N ASN A 8 -1.57 8.33 -9.62
CA ASN A 8 -1.96 9.17 -8.49
C ASN A 8 -0.91 9.17 -7.37
N MET A 9 -0.33 8.00 -7.07
CA MET A 9 0.73 7.86 -6.07
C MET A 9 1.97 8.70 -6.42
N ALA A 10 2.45 8.61 -7.66
CA ALA A 10 3.60 9.37 -8.13
C ALA A 10 3.32 10.87 -8.17
N VAL A 11 2.13 11.29 -8.59
CA VAL A 11 1.71 12.70 -8.54
C VAL A 11 1.76 13.23 -7.11
N ALA A 12 1.19 12.50 -6.14
CA ALA A 12 1.16 12.91 -4.73
C ALA A 12 2.56 12.99 -4.13
N LEU A 13 3.39 11.95 -4.28
CA LEU A 13 4.73 11.92 -3.70
C LEU A 13 5.67 12.93 -4.33
N ASP A 14 5.62 13.11 -5.66
CA ASP A 14 6.44 14.10 -6.34
C ASP A 14 6.00 15.52 -5.98
N HIS A 15 4.70 15.77 -5.75
CA HIS A 15 4.22 17.04 -5.24
C HIS A 15 4.77 17.34 -3.83
N LEU A 16 4.69 16.38 -2.90
CA LEU A 16 5.25 16.53 -1.55
C LEU A 16 6.77 16.76 -1.58
N ARG A 17 7.48 16.02 -2.45
CA ARG A 17 8.94 16.11 -2.59
C ARG A 17 9.39 17.47 -3.13
N ARG A 18 8.69 18.01 -4.12
CA ARG A 18 9.01 19.33 -4.73
C ARG A 18 8.76 20.49 -3.78
N HIS A 19 7.78 20.38 -2.88
CA HIS A 19 7.48 21.40 -1.87
C HIS A 19 8.28 21.20 -0.58
N ASN A 20 9.30 20.31 -0.59
CA ASN A 20 10.18 20.02 0.55
C ASN A 20 9.44 19.53 1.81
N HIS A 21 8.25 18.93 1.67
CA HIS A 21 7.52 18.33 2.80
C HIS A 21 8.10 16.98 3.23
N ILE A 22 8.79 16.28 2.32
CA ILE A 22 9.46 15.00 2.56
C ILE A 22 10.82 14.98 1.85
N GLN A 23 11.78 14.22 2.38
CA GLN A 23 13.03 13.88 1.68
C GLN A 23 12.97 12.47 1.11
N THR A 24 12.30 11.54 1.78
CA THR A 24 12.16 10.13 1.40
C THR A 24 10.74 9.62 1.60
N ALA A 25 10.31 8.67 0.78
CA ALA A 25 9.01 8.01 0.91
C ALA A 25 9.17 6.48 0.85
N TYR A 26 8.29 5.78 1.55
CA TYR A 26 8.09 4.35 1.38
C TYR A 26 6.73 4.11 0.74
N VAL A 27 6.68 3.30 -0.31
CA VAL A 27 5.42 2.89 -0.95
C VAL A 27 5.18 1.42 -0.67
N LEU A 28 4.07 1.13 0.02
CA LEU A 28 3.48 -0.21 0.06
C LEU A 28 2.42 -0.28 -1.03
N ASP A 29 2.60 -1.17 -1.99
CA ASP A 29 1.66 -1.40 -3.07
C ASP A 29 1.12 -2.82 -2.96
N PHE A 30 -0.02 -2.99 -2.28
CA PHE A 30 -0.61 -4.30 -2.02
C PHE A 30 -1.71 -4.69 -3.03
N ASP A 31 -1.88 -3.88 -4.08
CA ASP A 31 -2.69 -4.25 -5.25
C ASP A 31 -2.18 -5.58 -5.83
N LEU A 32 -3.09 -6.39 -6.37
CA LEU A 32 -2.74 -7.65 -7.02
C LEU A 32 -1.79 -7.44 -8.20
N HIS A 33 -2.01 -6.36 -8.95
CA HIS A 33 -1.27 -6.07 -10.16
C HIS A 33 0.01 -5.32 -9.82
N TYR A 34 1.12 -5.75 -10.42
CA TYR A 34 2.40 -5.07 -10.25
C TYR A 34 2.30 -3.58 -10.65
N GLY A 35 2.65 -2.69 -9.71
CA GLY A 35 2.61 -1.24 -9.86
C GLY A 35 3.73 -0.69 -10.76
N ASP A 36 3.81 -1.15 -12.01
CA ASP A 36 4.84 -0.81 -12.99
C ASP A 36 4.98 0.71 -13.20
N GLY A 37 3.85 1.43 -13.26
CA GLY A 37 3.85 2.89 -13.38
C GLY A 37 4.56 3.58 -12.21
N THR A 38 4.27 3.15 -10.98
CA THR A 38 4.84 3.74 -9.76
C THR A 38 6.35 3.46 -9.72
N VAL A 39 6.72 2.23 -10.03
CA VAL A 39 8.12 1.78 -10.12
C VAL A 39 8.91 2.58 -11.16
N ASN A 40 8.40 2.67 -12.39
CA ASN A 40 9.09 3.30 -13.51
C ASN A 40 9.25 4.82 -13.33
N ILE A 41 8.30 5.49 -12.66
CA ILE A 41 8.35 6.93 -12.44
C ILE A 41 9.24 7.28 -11.24
N LEU A 42 9.13 6.55 -10.13
CA LEU A 42 9.71 6.95 -8.85
C LEU A 42 11.07 6.31 -8.55
N LYS A 43 11.33 5.05 -8.93
CA LYS A 43 12.64 4.41 -8.65
C LYS A 43 13.82 5.23 -9.21
N PRO A 44 13.80 5.74 -10.46
CA PRO A 44 14.91 6.53 -10.98
C PRO A 44 15.16 7.84 -10.23
N LYS A 45 14.18 8.35 -9.48
CA LYS A 45 14.29 9.60 -8.71
C LYS A 45 15.04 9.40 -7.37
N GLY A 46 15.23 8.16 -6.92
CA GLY A 46 16.12 7.81 -5.81
C GLY A 46 15.64 8.17 -4.39
N TYR A 47 14.46 8.75 -4.23
CA TYR A 47 13.92 9.10 -2.90
C TYR A 47 12.84 8.14 -2.39
N THR A 48 12.49 7.11 -3.17
CA THR A 48 11.41 6.17 -2.84
C THR A 48 11.91 4.75 -2.68
N ALA A 49 11.59 4.11 -1.57
CA ALA A 49 11.56 2.65 -1.46
C ALA A 49 10.16 2.16 -1.84
N ILE A 50 10.06 1.14 -2.69
CA ILE A 50 8.76 0.64 -3.18
C ILE A 50 8.73 -0.87 -2.98
N HIS A 51 7.70 -1.36 -2.33
CA HIS A 51 7.44 -2.78 -2.13
C HIS A 51 6.11 -3.17 -2.75
N ASN A 52 6.12 -4.21 -3.58
CA ASN A 52 4.95 -4.82 -4.20
C ASN A 52 4.97 -6.28 -3.72
N PRO A 53 4.15 -6.68 -2.75
CA PRO A 53 4.14 -8.06 -2.26
C PRO A 53 3.65 -9.00 -3.36
N MET A 54 4.31 -10.15 -3.51
CA MET A 54 4.02 -11.10 -4.62
C MET A 54 3.66 -12.50 -4.13
N ALA A 55 3.70 -12.78 -2.83
CA ALA A 55 3.47 -14.13 -2.32
C ALA A 55 2.02 -14.62 -2.55
N GLU A 56 1.86 -15.77 -3.21
CA GLU A 56 0.54 -16.32 -3.57
C GLU A 56 -0.18 -17.05 -2.41
N HIS A 57 0.38 -17.02 -1.20
CA HIS A 57 -0.22 -17.66 -0.03
C HIS A 57 -0.36 -16.66 1.12
N ARG A 58 -1.55 -16.62 1.72
CA ARG A 58 -1.94 -15.70 2.80
C ARG A 58 -0.86 -15.52 3.88
N GLY A 59 -0.41 -16.62 4.48
CA GLY A 59 0.55 -16.57 5.58
C GLY A 59 1.94 -16.09 5.19
N THR A 60 2.38 -16.32 3.95
CA THR A 60 3.65 -15.79 3.44
C THR A 60 3.51 -14.34 3.00
N TYR A 61 2.37 -13.95 2.44
CA TYR A 61 2.05 -12.58 2.05
C TYR A 61 2.13 -11.63 3.25
N LEU A 62 1.44 -11.97 4.34
CA LEU A 62 1.45 -11.15 5.55
C LEU A 62 2.85 -11.05 6.18
N LYS A 63 3.62 -12.15 6.15
CA LYS A 63 5.02 -12.15 6.64
C LYS A 63 5.95 -11.30 5.78
N GLU A 64 5.77 -11.33 4.46
CA GLU A 64 6.51 -10.51 3.51
C GLU A 64 6.29 -9.03 3.83
N VAL A 65 5.02 -8.60 3.86
CA VAL A 65 4.65 -7.21 4.19
C VAL A 65 5.21 -6.79 5.54
N ALA A 66 5.03 -7.61 6.58
CA ALA A 66 5.52 -7.32 7.92
C ALA A 66 7.05 -7.13 7.96
N SER A 67 7.81 -8.01 7.29
CA SER A 67 9.28 -7.94 7.23
C SER A 67 9.76 -6.67 6.52
N HIS A 68 9.11 -6.32 5.42
CA HIS A 68 9.43 -5.12 4.64
C HIS A 68 9.07 -3.83 5.38
N LEU A 69 7.94 -3.77 6.07
CA LEU A 69 7.56 -2.63 6.90
C LEU A 69 8.45 -2.48 8.13
N ALA A 70 8.85 -3.58 8.78
CA ALA A 70 9.76 -3.56 9.93
C ALA A 70 11.12 -2.91 9.62
N SER A 71 11.60 -3.09 8.38
CA SER A 71 12.86 -2.49 7.89
C SER A 71 12.69 -1.11 7.24
N ALA A 72 11.44 -0.64 7.06
CA ALA A 72 11.15 0.62 6.40
C ALA A 72 11.75 1.83 7.13
N ARG A 73 12.26 2.77 6.34
CA ARG A 73 12.73 4.10 6.75
C ARG A 73 12.28 5.10 5.69
N ALA A 74 11.50 6.10 6.10
CA ALA A 74 11.02 7.16 5.22
C ALA A 74 10.44 8.31 6.07
N ASP A 75 10.16 9.45 5.45
CA ASP A 75 9.43 10.57 6.09
C ASP A 75 7.91 10.42 5.95
N ILE A 76 7.45 9.55 5.05
CA ILE A 76 6.04 9.24 4.82
C ILE A 76 5.86 7.84 4.24
N ILE A 77 4.72 7.21 4.54
CA ILE A 77 4.26 6.00 3.85
C ILE A 77 3.12 6.36 2.89
N GLY A 78 3.29 6.05 1.60
CA GLY A 78 2.19 6.00 0.63
C GLY A 78 1.71 4.57 0.49
N VAL A 79 0.40 4.35 0.50
CA VAL A 79 -0.20 3.03 0.29
C VAL A 79 -1.00 3.04 -1.01
N SER A 80 -0.57 2.26 -2.00
CA SER A 80 -1.43 1.92 -3.15
C SER A 80 -2.35 0.79 -2.68
N ALA A 81 -3.58 1.15 -2.33
CA ALA A 81 -4.52 0.29 -1.64
C ALA A 81 -5.45 -0.41 -2.64
N GLY A 82 -4.99 -1.52 -3.21
CA GLY A 82 -5.78 -2.40 -4.08
C GLY A 82 -6.37 -3.58 -3.32
N PHE A 83 -7.67 -3.82 -3.48
CA PHE A 83 -8.41 -4.86 -2.74
C PHE A 83 -8.76 -6.08 -3.61
N ASP A 84 -8.18 -6.17 -4.80
CA ASP A 84 -8.36 -7.26 -5.75
C ASP A 84 -7.55 -8.53 -5.39
N ASN A 85 -6.65 -8.46 -4.40
CA ASN A 85 -6.09 -9.64 -3.73
C ASN A 85 -7.10 -10.41 -2.85
N HIS A 86 -8.33 -9.91 -2.67
CA HIS A 86 -9.33 -10.50 -1.78
C HIS A 86 -9.73 -11.91 -2.23
N PHE A 87 -10.09 -12.78 -1.27
CA PHE A 87 -10.41 -14.20 -1.49
C PHE A 87 -11.58 -14.40 -2.49
N LEU A 88 -12.53 -13.47 -2.46
CA LEU A 88 -13.69 -13.41 -3.35
C LEU A 88 -13.48 -12.50 -4.57
N ASP A 89 -12.28 -11.97 -4.77
CA ASP A 89 -11.89 -11.19 -5.94
C ASP A 89 -10.80 -11.95 -6.73
N TRP A 90 -10.11 -11.29 -7.65
CA TRP A 90 -9.25 -11.96 -8.63
C TRP A 90 -8.06 -12.70 -8.02
N GLY A 91 -7.43 -12.14 -6.98
CA GLY A 91 -6.19 -12.68 -6.42
C GLY A 91 -6.39 -13.89 -5.53
N GLN A 92 -7.55 -13.99 -4.87
CA GLN A 92 -7.92 -15.14 -4.02
C GLN A 92 -6.95 -15.42 -2.84
N VAL A 93 -6.25 -14.40 -2.32
CA VAL A 93 -5.20 -14.57 -1.29
C VAL A 93 -5.66 -14.12 0.10
N LEU A 94 -6.31 -12.96 0.19
CA LEU A 94 -6.55 -12.25 1.46
C LEU A 94 -8.02 -12.23 1.85
N HIS A 95 -8.34 -12.38 3.12
CA HIS A 95 -9.68 -12.11 3.66
C HIS A 95 -9.79 -10.66 4.14
N THR A 96 -11.03 -10.18 4.36
CA THR A 96 -11.31 -8.85 4.93
C THR A 96 -10.47 -8.53 6.18
N GLU A 97 -10.30 -9.50 7.07
CA GLU A 97 -9.51 -9.33 8.31
C GLU A 97 -8.01 -9.13 8.04
N ASP A 98 -7.49 -9.66 6.94
CA ASP A 98 -6.09 -9.48 6.57
C ASP A 98 -5.83 -8.04 6.12
N TYR A 99 -6.79 -7.38 5.47
CA TYR A 99 -6.69 -5.95 5.16
C TYR A 99 -6.65 -5.09 6.42
N ARG A 100 -7.39 -5.46 7.47
CA ARG A 100 -7.23 -4.83 8.80
C ARG A 100 -5.83 -5.05 9.35
N GLU A 101 -5.27 -6.24 9.21
CA GLU A 101 -3.90 -6.54 9.61
C GLU A 101 -2.86 -5.69 8.84
N LEU A 102 -3.01 -5.56 7.53
CA LEU A 102 -2.18 -4.65 6.71
C LEU A 102 -2.29 -3.20 7.20
N GLY A 103 -3.51 -2.73 7.52
CA GLY A 103 -3.75 -1.41 8.09
C GLY A 103 -3.04 -1.21 9.43
N MET A 104 -3.12 -2.19 10.34
CA MET A 104 -2.41 -2.17 11.63
C MET A 104 -0.89 -2.11 11.42
N MET A 105 -0.33 -2.93 10.53
CA MET A 105 1.11 -2.95 10.26
C MET A 105 1.63 -1.59 9.75
N VAL A 106 0.85 -0.91 8.88
CA VAL A 106 1.17 0.44 8.40
C VAL A 106 1.07 1.45 9.56
N GLY A 107 0.00 1.41 10.34
CA GLY A 107 -0.21 2.30 11.49
C GLY A 107 0.88 2.18 12.55
N GLU A 108 1.25 0.97 12.93
CA GLU A 108 2.34 0.68 13.86
C GLU A 108 3.70 1.15 13.31
N THR A 109 3.92 1.01 12.01
CA THR A 109 5.12 1.52 11.34
C THR A 109 5.18 3.04 11.40
N CYS A 110 4.07 3.73 11.13
CA CYS A 110 3.95 5.17 11.29
C CYS A 110 4.24 5.63 12.72
N LEU A 111 3.64 4.97 13.71
CA LEU A 111 3.87 5.26 15.14
C LEU A 111 5.34 5.05 15.53
N ARG A 112 5.95 3.92 15.12
CA ARG A 112 7.35 3.60 15.40
C ARG A 112 8.32 4.62 14.80
N LEU A 113 8.03 5.13 13.61
CA LEU A 113 8.89 6.08 12.91
C LEU A 113 8.55 7.55 13.25
N GLY A 114 7.42 7.81 13.92
CA GLY A 114 6.95 9.17 14.17
C GLY A 114 6.52 9.91 12.90
N ILE A 115 5.98 9.19 11.91
CA ILE A 115 5.61 9.72 10.59
C ILE A 115 4.12 9.51 10.29
N GLY A 116 3.62 10.22 9.28
CA GLY A 116 2.28 10.01 8.73
C GLY A 116 2.25 9.01 7.58
N CYS A 117 1.03 8.69 7.14
CA CYS A 117 0.78 7.97 5.90
C CYS A 117 -0.44 8.52 5.17
N PHE A 118 -0.57 8.15 3.91
CA PHE A 118 -1.80 8.29 3.14
C PHE A 118 -2.01 7.04 2.27
N ALA A 119 -3.25 6.79 1.89
CA ALA A 119 -3.62 5.71 1.00
C ALA A 119 -4.36 6.25 -0.23
N VAL A 120 -4.15 5.60 -1.37
CA VAL A 120 -4.87 5.85 -2.63
C VAL A 120 -5.54 4.53 -3.01
N LEU A 121 -6.86 4.56 -3.21
CA LEU A 121 -7.59 3.39 -3.71
C LEU A 121 -7.12 3.05 -5.13
N GLU A 122 -6.76 1.80 -5.38
CA GLU A 122 -6.38 1.27 -6.70
C GLU A 122 -7.43 0.24 -7.18
N GLY A 123 -7.07 -1.04 -7.31
CA GLY A 123 -7.93 -2.13 -7.73
C GLY A 123 -8.91 -2.62 -6.65
N GLY A 124 -9.75 -3.56 -7.05
CA GLY A 124 -10.85 -4.11 -6.25
C GLY A 124 -12.16 -4.05 -7.05
N TYR A 125 -12.64 -5.21 -7.47
CA TYR A 125 -13.66 -5.33 -8.52
C TYR A 125 -14.89 -6.10 -8.05
N ASN A 126 -14.83 -6.76 -6.89
CA ASN A 126 -15.99 -7.37 -6.26
C ASN A 126 -16.71 -6.38 -5.32
N HIS A 127 -17.83 -5.84 -5.81
CA HIS A 127 -18.67 -4.88 -5.09
C HIS A 127 -19.23 -5.37 -3.74
N GLN A 128 -19.31 -6.68 -3.51
CA GLN A 128 -19.83 -7.23 -2.27
C GLN A 128 -18.84 -7.12 -1.11
N VAL A 129 -17.54 -7.07 -1.40
CA VAL A 129 -16.47 -7.16 -0.39
C VAL A 129 -15.58 -5.93 -0.35
N LEU A 130 -15.51 -5.17 -1.45
CA LEU A 130 -14.62 -4.00 -1.56
C LEU A 130 -14.83 -3.00 -0.42
N GLY A 131 -16.08 -2.62 -0.14
CA GLY A 131 -16.38 -1.66 0.92
C GLY A 131 -15.98 -2.15 2.31
N GLU A 132 -16.20 -3.44 2.58
CA GLU A 132 -15.84 -4.07 3.86
C GLU A 132 -14.32 -4.17 4.02
N ALA A 133 -13.60 -4.56 2.97
CA ALA A 133 -12.15 -4.65 2.97
C ALA A 133 -11.48 -3.28 3.13
N VAL A 134 -11.98 -2.25 2.44
CA VAL A 134 -11.54 -0.85 2.63
C VAL A 134 -11.79 -0.41 4.07
N HIS A 135 -12.98 -0.67 4.61
CA HIS A 135 -13.31 -0.31 5.98
C HIS A 135 -12.39 -1.00 7.00
N ALA A 136 -12.14 -2.30 6.81
CA ALA A 136 -11.25 -3.09 7.65
C ALA A 136 -9.82 -2.53 7.65
N PHE A 137 -9.27 -2.19 6.48
CA PHE A 137 -7.98 -1.51 6.37
C PHE A 137 -7.93 -0.19 7.16
N LEU A 138 -8.96 0.65 7.02
CA LEU A 138 -9.05 1.92 7.74
C LEU A 138 -9.17 1.74 9.26
N GLN A 139 -9.91 0.73 9.73
CA GLN A 139 -9.99 0.39 11.15
C GLN A 139 -8.61 0.00 11.70
N GLY A 140 -7.91 -0.89 10.99
CA GLY A 140 -6.56 -1.31 11.35
C GLY A 140 -5.59 -0.14 11.43
N LEU A 141 -5.65 0.77 10.46
CA LEU A 141 -4.82 1.98 10.43
C LEU A 141 -5.06 2.91 11.63
N GLN A 142 -6.28 2.90 12.18
CA GLN A 142 -6.67 3.67 13.37
C GLN A 142 -6.40 2.92 14.69
N GLY A 143 -5.89 1.70 14.64
CA GLY A 143 -5.71 0.84 15.81
C GLY A 143 -7.03 0.37 16.43
N ARG A 144 -8.07 0.17 15.61
CA ARG A 144 -9.42 -0.26 16.00
C ARG A 144 -9.77 -1.65 15.46
#